data_AF-A0A7W0JW73-F1
#
_entry.id   AF-A0A7W0JW73-F1
#
_cell.length_a   1.000
_cell.length_b   1.000
_cell.length_c   1.000
_cell.angle_alpha   90.00
_cell.angle_beta   90.00
_cell.angle_gamma   90.00
#
_symmetry.space_group_name_H-M   'P 1'
#
loop_
_entity.id
_entity.type
_entity.pdbx_description
1 polymer ?
#
loop_
_entity_poly.entity_id
_entity_poly.type
_entity_poly.pdbx_seq_one_letter_code
_entity_poly.pdbx_strand_id
1 'polypeptide(L)'
;GLLHAQTFSHHPVLCAAGLATLRYLREHRLVERCGRMGQVLHRRLETLRELPLVGDVRGRGLLAGIEFVADPASREPLPRAAGMAEAFTAAALETGLVVWPNVGHADSINGDLVMLAPPFIVTEEQIEEIVTALTGALRTAAERIGAAR
;
A
#
# COMPACT_ATOMS: atom_id res chain seq x y z
N GLY A 1 -4.33 35.33 -26.03
CA GLY A 1 -5.33 34.39 -25.48
C GLY A 1 -4.62 33.12 -25.02
N LEU A 2 -5.24 32.34 -24.14
CA LEU A 2 -4.71 31.05 -23.70
C LEU A 2 -4.82 30.03 -24.85
N LEU A 3 -3.69 29.58 -25.41
CA LEU A 3 -3.62 28.55 -26.45
C LEU A 3 -3.46 27.18 -25.80
N HIS A 4 -4.56 26.64 -25.30
CA HIS A 4 -4.60 25.31 -24.68
C HIS A 4 -5.93 24.63 -24.98
N ALA A 5 -5.86 23.48 -25.65
CA ALA A 5 -7.01 22.63 -25.94
C ALA A 5 -6.56 21.17 -25.96
N GLN A 6 -7.41 20.27 -25.44
CA GLN A 6 -7.20 18.82 -25.52
C GLN A 6 -8.45 18.18 -26.11
N THR A 7 -8.29 17.23 -27.03
CA THR A 7 -9.39 16.57 -27.76
C THR A 7 -10.48 15.99 -26.87
N PHE A 8 -10.10 15.46 -25.70
CA PHE A 8 -11.03 14.85 -24.74
C PHE A 8 -11.36 15.74 -23.53
N SER A 9 -10.97 17.01 -23.58
CA SER A 9 -11.33 17.97 -22.54
C SER A 9 -12.86 18.11 -22.46
N HIS A 10 -13.41 18.11 -21.25
CA HIS A 10 -14.86 18.21 -20.99
C HIS A 10 -15.71 17.10 -21.64
N HIS A 11 -15.15 15.90 -21.85
CA HIS A 11 -15.89 14.79 -22.43
C HIS A 11 -17.16 14.47 -21.60
N PRO A 12 -18.37 14.57 -22.18
CA PRO A 12 -19.62 14.57 -21.41
C PRO A 12 -19.86 13.28 -20.62
N VAL A 13 -19.46 12.12 -21.17
CA VAL A 13 -19.54 10.83 -20.46
C VAL A 13 -18.62 10.79 -19.23
N LEU A 14 -17.40 11.34 -19.33
CA LEU A 14 -16.47 11.38 -18.20
C LEU A 14 -16.95 12.35 -17.12
N CYS A 15 -17.53 13.48 -17.52
CA CYS A 15 -18.17 14.41 -16.60
C CYS A 15 -19.34 13.76 -15.85
N ALA A 16 -20.19 13.00 -16.56
CA ALA A 16 -21.31 12.28 -15.94
C ALA A 16 -20.83 11.20 -14.96
N ALA A 17 -19.82 10.40 -15.33
CA ALA A 17 -19.23 9.40 -14.45
C ALA A 17 -18.59 10.04 -13.20
N GLY A 18 -17.82 11.11 -13.36
CA GLY A 18 -17.23 11.85 -12.25
C GLY A 18 -18.29 12.41 -11.29
N LEU A 19 -19.36 12.99 -11.83
CA LEU A 19 -20.48 13.50 -11.01
C LEU A 19 -21.18 12.38 -10.25
N ALA A 20 -21.39 11.22 -10.88
CA ALA A 20 -21.97 10.04 -10.22
C ALA A 20 -21.07 9.55 -9.06
N THR A 21 -19.76 9.45 -9.27
CA THR A 21 -18.80 9.08 -8.23
C THR A 21 -18.83 10.05 -7.05
N LEU A 22 -18.85 11.37 -7.31
CA LEU A 22 -18.91 12.38 -6.24
C LEU A 22 -20.23 12.32 -5.45
N ARG A 23 -21.35 12.04 -6.12
CA ARG A 23 -22.66 11.84 -5.47
C ARG A 23 -22.61 10.61 -4.56
N TYR A 24 -22.11 9.48 -5.06
CA TYR A 24 -21.98 8.24 -4.31
C TYR A 24 -21.07 8.41 -3.08
N LEU A 25 -19.90 9.03 -3.23
CA LEU A 25 -18.98 9.34 -2.13
C LEU A 25 -19.67 10.13 -1.00
N ARG A 26 -20.50 11.10 -1.35
CA ARG A 26 -21.22 11.95 -0.39
C ARG A 26 -22.39 11.22 0.27
N GLU A 27 -23.23 10.58 -0.53
CA GLU A 27 -24.43 9.86 -0.05
C GLU A 27 -24.06 8.76 0.95
N HIS A 28 -22.99 8.02 0.65
CA HIS A 28 -22.51 6.93 1.49
C HIS A 28 -21.44 7.36 2.51
N ARG A 29 -21.15 8.67 2.62
CA ARG A 29 -20.19 9.24 3.58
C ARG A 29 -18.83 8.54 3.56
N LEU A 30 -18.35 8.24 2.36
CA LEU A 30 -17.19 7.37 2.17
C LEU A 30 -15.86 8.00 2.59
N VAL A 31 -15.78 9.33 2.64
CA VAL A 31 -14.60 10.04 3.17
C VAL A 31 -14.52 9.86 4.69
N GLU A 32 -15.63 10.01 5.41
CA GLU A 32 -15.67 9.76 6.85
C GLU A 32 -15.48 8.27 7.16
N ARG A 33 -16.03 7.37 6.33
CA ARG A 33 -15.77 5.94 6.41
C ARG A 33 -14.27 5.63 6.21
N CYS A 34 -13.62 6.25 5.24
CA CYS A 34 -12.16 6.12 5.03
C CYS A 34 -11.38 6.55 6.28
N GLY A 35 -11.78 7.64 6.95
CA GLY A 35 -11.19 8.04 8.23
C GLY A 35 -11.35 6.98 9.33
N ARG A 36 -12.55 6.42 9.50
CA ARG A 36 -12.83 5.37 10.49
C ARG A 36 -12.11 4.05 10.18
N MET A 37 -12.24 3.53 8.97
CA MET A 37 -11.60 2.27 8.57
C MET A 37 -10.09 2.41 8.49
N GLY A 38 -9.56 3.61 8.21
CA GLY A 38 -8.15 3.89 8.33
C GLY A 38 -7.60 3.69 9.74
N GLN A 39 -8.36 4.05 10.78
CA GLN A 39 -7.95 3.77 12.17
C GLN A 39 -7.88 2.26 12.46
N VAL A 40 -8.81 1.48 11.90
CA VAL A 40 -8.79 0.01 11.99
C VAL A 40 -7.58 -0.54 11.25
N LEU A 41 -7.39 -0.14 10.00
CA LEU A 41 -6.27 -0.55 9.14
C LEU A 41 -4.93 -0.30 9.84
N HIS A 42 -4.66 0.92 10.27
CA HIS A 42 -3.38 1.26 10.91
C HIS A 42 -3.17 0.55 12.24
N ARG A 43 -4.23 0.32 13.04
CA ARG A 43 -4.13 -0.47 14.26
C ARG A 43 -3.73 -1.91 13.97
N ARG A 44 -4.25 -2.51 12.89
CA ARG A 44 -3.89 -3.88 12.50
C ARG A 44 -2.52 -3.97 11.87
N LEU A 45 -2.15 -3.02 11.02
CA LEU A 45 -0.83 -3.00 10.40
C LEU A 45 0.31 -2.77 11.41
N GLU A 46 0.02 -2.22 12.59
CA GLU A 46 1.03 -2.02 13.64
C GLU A 46 1.71 -3.32 14.07
N THR A 47 1.00 -4.46 14.00
CA THR A 47 1.56 -5.78 14.33
C THR A 47 2.69 -6.18 13.38
N LEU A 48 2.74 -5.62 12.16
CA LEU A 48 3.81 -5.90 11.21
C LEU A 48 5.15 -5.33 11.66
N ARG A 49 5.17 -4.29 12.52
CA ARG A 49 6.42 -3.71 13.03
C ARG A 49 7.20 -4.66 13.93
N GLU A 50 6.55 -5.69 14.47
CA GLU A 50 7.19 -6.72 15.29
C GLU A 50 7.88 -7.79 14.42
N LEU A 51 7.64 -7.78 13.11
CA LEU A 51 8.18 -8.76 12.18
C LEU A 51 9.58 -8.35 11.71
N PRO A 52 10.47 -9.33 11.44
CA PRO A 52 11.77 -9.04 10.88
C PRO A 52 11.63 -8.33 9.52
N LEU A 53 12.64 -7.55 9.18
CA LEU A 53 12.72 -6.77 7.95
C LEU A 53 11.71 -5.61 7.82
N VAL A 54 10.79 -5.40 8.77
CA VAL A 54 9.89 -4.24 8.74
C VAL A 54 10.54 -3.10 9.53
N GLY A 55 10.83 -1.99 8.83
CA GLY A 55 11.46 -0.82 9.44
C GLY A 55 10.47 0.21 9.94
N ASP A 56 9.37 0.39 9.22
CA ASP A 56 8.29 1.29 9.60
C ASP A 56 7.00 0.94 8.84
N VAL A 57 5.88 1.32 9.46
CA VAL A 57 4.54 1.22 8.90
C VAL A 57 3.86 2.56 9.10
N ARG A 58 3.59 3.29 8.02
CA ARG A 58 3.08 4.67 8.10
C ARG A 58 2.01 4.96 7.06
N GLY A 59 1.20 5.99 7.31
CA GLY A 59 0.20 6.42 6.35
C GLY A 59 -0.92 7.25 6.98
N ARG A 60 -2.02 7.39 6.24
CA ARG A 60 -3.20 8.14 6.67
C ARG A 60 -4.46 7.64 5.98
N GLY A 61 -5.53 7.48 6.75
CA GLY A 61 -6.80 6.98 6.23
C GLY A 61 -6.60 5.55 5.71
N LEU A 62 -7.11 5.26 4.51
CA LEU A 62 -6.90 3.97 3.84
C LEU A 62 -5.69 3.97 2.91
N LEU A 63 -4.65 4.77 3.19
CA LEU A 63 -3.38 4.71 2.49
C LEU A 63 -2.28 4.36 3.49
N ALA A 64 -1.58 3.27 3.26
CA ALA A 64 -0.47 2.82 4.11
C ALA A 64 0.74 2.39 3.29
N GLY A 65 1.93 2.60 3.84
CA GLY A 65 3.20 2.10 3.35
C GLY A 65 3.88 1.23 4.39
N ILE A 66 4.47 0.12 3.95
CA ILE A 66 5.32 -0.78 4.75
C ILE A 66 6.73 -0.70 4.17
N GLU A 67 7.68 -0.22 4.97
CA GLU A 67 9.08 -0.07 4.59
C GLU A 67 9.90 -1.27 5.03
N PHE A 68 10.77 -1.76 4.13
CA PHE A 68 11.62 -2.91 4.38
C PHE A 68 13.07 -2.49 4.64
N VAL A 69 13.68 -3.06 5.68
CA VAL A 69 15.03 -2.75 6.14
C VAL A 69 15.80 -4.03 6.47
N ALA A 70 17.13 -3.98 6.40
CA ALA A 70 17.99 -5.09 6.79
C ALA A 70 18.03 -5.25 8.33
N ASP A 71 17.99 -4.13 9.05
CA ASP A 71 17.95 -4.08 10.50
C ASP A 71 16.89 -3.06 10.99
N PRO A 72 15.83 -3.52 11.68
CA PRO A 72 14.81 -2.63 12.24
C PRO A 72 15.33 -1.62 13.28
N ALA A 73 16.41 -1.94 14.00
CA ALA A 73 16.93 -1.06 15.05
C ALA A 73 17.67 0.15 14.46
N SER A 74 18.59 -0.08 13.53
CA SER A 74 19.32 0.99 12.83
C SER A 74 18.55 1.61 11.66
N ARG A 75 17.50 0.92 11.17
CA ARG A 75 16.79 1.24 9.92
C ARG A 75 17.69 1.22 8.69
N GLU A 76 18.75 0.41 8.73
CA GLU A 76 19.61 0.20 7.57
C GLU A 76 18.79 -0.41 6.42
N PRO A 77 18.75 0.22 5.23
CA PRO A 77 17.92 -0.27 4.13
C PRO A 77 18.46 -1.60 3.58
N LEU A 78 17.56 -2.44 3.06
CA LEU A 78 17.99 -3.60 2.28
C LEU A 78 18.72 -3.14 1.00
N PRO A 79 19.80 -3.82 0.59
CA PRO A 79 20.44 -3.57 -0.69
C PRO A 79 19.44 -3.80 -1.82
N ARG A 80 19.39 -2.92 -2.82
CA ARG A 80 18.48 -3.06 -3.97
C ARG A 80 18.58 -4.40 -4.69
N ALA A 81 19.79 -4.97 -4.73
CA ALA A 81 20.08 -6.27 -5.33
C ALA A 81 19.36 -7.44 -4.64
N ALA A 82 18.88 -7.27 -3.40
CA ALA A 82 18.07 -8.29 -2.72
C ALA A 82 16.70 -8.48 -3.38
N GLY A 83 16.17 -7.47 -4.08
CA GLY A 83 14.87 -7.58 -4.77
C GLY A 83 13.67 -7.75 -3.84
N MET A 84 13.70 -7.09 -2.67
CA MET A 84 12.70 -7.29 -1.62
C MET A 84 11.30 -6.83 -2.05
N ALA A 85 11.19 -5.64 -2.64
CA ALA A 85 9.91 -5.14 -3.14
C ALA A 85 9.27 -6.08 -4.17
N GLU A 86 10.07 -6.62 -5.09
CA GLU A 86 9.59 -7.60 -6.09
C GLU A 86 9.18 -8.93 -5.45
N ALA A 87 10.03 -9.48 -4.58
CA ALA A 87 9.76 -10.75 -3.92
C ALA A 87 8.47 -10.68 -3.08
N PHE A 88 8.30 -9.58 -2.32
CA PHE A 88 7.09 -9.32 -1.55
C PHE A 88 5.87 -9.15 -2.42
N THR A 89 5.96 -8.35 -3.50
CA THR A 89 4.83 -8.12 -4.40
C THR A 89 4.36 -9.41 -5.07
N ALA A 90 5.30 -10.25 -5.52
CA ALA A 90 4.97 -11.56 -6.08
C ALA A 90 4.30 -12.47 -5.03
N ALA A 91 4.84 -12.53 -3.81
CA ALA A 91 4.28 -13.34 -2.73
C ALA A 91 2.88 -12.86 -2.29
N ALA A 92 2.64 -11.55 -2.23
CA ALA A 92 1.32 -11.00 -1.95
C ALA A 92 0.32 -11.31 -3.07
N LEU A 93 0.75 -11.23 -4.33
CA LEU A 93 -0.11 -11.54 -5.47
C LEU A 93 -0.52 -13.02 -5.51
N GLU A 94 0.35 -13.93 -5.08
CA GLU A 94 0.04 -15.37 -4.94
C GLU A 94 -1.09 -15.63 -3.94
N THR A 95 -1.30 -14.74 -2.96
CA THR A 95 -2.44 -14.79 -2.04
C THR A 95 -3.63 -13.94 -2.50
N GLY A 96 -3.58 -13.40 -3.72
CA GLY A 96 -4.62 -12.53 -4.29
C GLY A 96 -4.57 -11.07 -3.82
N LEU A 97 -3.52 -10.65 -3.09
CA LEU A 97 -3.34 -9.28 -2.63
C LEU A 97 -2.48 -8.47 -3.61
N VAL A 98 -3.06 -7.43 -4.21
CA VAL A 98 -2.32 -6.48 -5.06
C VAL A 98 -1.77 -5.35 -4.19
N VAL A 99 -0.45 -5.16 -4.24
CA VAL A 99 0.26 -4.05 -3.59
C VAL A 99 1.02 -3.23 -4.63
N TRP A 100 1.37 -2.00 -4.27
CA TRP A 100 2.18 -1.13 -5.12
C TRP A 100 3.64 -1.08 -4.61
N PRO A 101 4.60 -1.75 -5.28
CA PRO A 101 6.01 -1.68 -4.91
C PRO A 101 6.63 -0.33 -5.28
N ASN A 102 7.52 0.15 -4.42
CA ASN A 102 8.33 1.33 -4.63
C ASN A 102 9.76 1.06 -4.14
N VAL A 103 10.76 1.61 -4.83
CA VAL A 103 12.20 1.32 -4.59
C VAL A 103 13.02 2.61 -4.61
N GLY A 104 14.19 2.59 -3.95
CA GLY A 104 15.12 3.73 -3.98
C GLY A 104 14.74 4.89 -3.04
N HIS A 105 13.91 4.65 -2.04
CA HIS A 105 13.38 5.73 -1.18
C HIS A 105 14.34 6.19 -0.06
N ALA A 106 15.40 5.43 0.24
CA ALA A 106 16.37 5.81 1.26
C ALA A 106 17.48 6.72 0.69
N ASP A 107 18.01 6.39 -0.49
CA ASP A 107 19.20 7.04 -1.07
C ASP A 107 19.21 7.09 -2.60
N SER A 108 18.03 6.96 -3.25
CA SER A 108 17.85 6.82 -4.71
C SER A 108 18.22 5.47 -5.31
N ILE A 109 18.78 4.54 -4.52
CA ILE A 109 19.13 3.18 -4.96
C ILE A 109 18.44 2.14 -4.08
N ASN A 110 18.64 2.23 -2.77
CA ASN A 110 18.12 1.36 -1.72
C ASN A 110 16.87 1.97 -1.06
N GLY A 111 16.21 1.17 -0.22
CA GLY A 111 14.98 1.56 0.47
C GLY A 111 13.75 1.11 -0.30
N ASP A 112 13.42 -0.16 -0.11
CA ASP A 112 12.26 -0.81 -0.70
C ASP A 112 11.05 -0.64 0.23
N LEU A 113 9.89 -0.33 -0.33
CA LEU A 113 8.64 -0.29 0.40
C LEU A 113 7.48 -0.75 -0.49
N VAL A 114 6.37 -1.13 0.12
CA VAL A 114 5.11 -1.37 -0.58
C VAL A 114 4.02 -0.49 -0.03
N MET A 115 3.10 -0.07 -0.89
CA MET A 115 1.93 0.70 -0.54
C MET A 115 0.66 -0.10 -0.78
N LEU A 116 -0.33 0.11 0.07
CA LEU A 116 -1.69 -0.38 -0.11
C LEU A 116 -2.70 0.77 0.05
N ALA A 117 -3.73 0.74 -0.79
CA ALA A 117 -4.80 1.71 -0.80
C ALA A 117 -6.16 1.02 -0.99
N PRO A 118 -6.66 0.25 0.00
CA PRO A 118 -7.91 -0.46 -0.15
C PRO A 118 -9.09 0.48 -0.44
N PRO A 119 -10.13 0.01 -1.17
CA PRO A 119 -11.31 0.81 -1.48
C PRO A 119 -12.01 1.34 -0.23
N PHE A 120 -12.69 2.49 -0.32
CA PHE A 120 -13.36 3.10 0.83
C PHE A 120 -14.51 2.24 1.41
N ILE A 121 -14.96 1.25 0.65
CA ILE A 121 -15.98 0.28 1.05
C ILE A 121 -15.43 -0.93 1.83
N VAL A 122 -14.10 -1.05 2.00
CA VAL A 122 -13.44 -2.16 2.70
C VAL A 122 -14.07 -2.42 4.09
N THR A 123 -14.19 -3.68 4.48
CA THR A 123 -14.70 -4.09 5.79
C THR A 123 -13.57 -4.38 6.78
N GLU A 124 -13.89 -4.52 8.07
CA GLU A 124 -12.88 -4.87 9.08
C GLU A 124 -12.34 -6.28 8.83
N GLU A 125 -13.18 -7.21 8.42
CA GLU A 125 -12.79 -8.59 8.07
C GLU A 125 -11.82 -8.61 6.89
N GLN A 126 -12.09 -7.82 5.84
CA GLN A 126 -11.18 -7.69 4.71
C GLN A 126 -9.84 -7.02 5.10
N ILE A 127 -9.84 -6.14 6.10
CA ILE A 127 -8.60 -5.60 6.66
C ILE A 127 -7.79 -6.70 7.36
N GLU A 128 -8.43 -7.61 8.10
CA GLU A 128 -7.73 -8.77 8.69
C GLU A 128 -7.15 -9.70 7.62
N GLU A 129 -7.90 -9.94 6.55
CA GLU A 129 -7.44 -10.73 5.40
C GLU A 129 -6.20 -10.09 4.76
N ILE A 130 -6.21 -8.77 4.56
CA ILE A 130 -5.05 -8.00 4.06
C ILE A 130 -3.85 -8.18 4.98
N VAL A 131 -4.01 -8.00 6.29
CA VAL A 131 -2.89 -8.09 7.25
C VAL A 131 -2.32 -9.51 7.28
N THR A 132 -3.19 -10.52 7.27
CA THR A 132 -2.80 -11.93 7.21
C THR A 132 -2.00 -12.24 5.95
N ALA A 133 -2.46 -11.75 4.79
CA ALA A 133 -1.76 -11.90 3.51
C ALA A 133 -0.40 -11.19 3.52
N LEU A 134 -0.31 -9.97 4.08
CA LEU A 134 0.96 -9.24 4.21
C LEU A 134 1.98 -9.98 5.09
N THR A 135 1.54 -10.55 6.23
CA THR A 135 2.41 -11.35 7.10
C THR A 135 2.92 -12.60 6.38
N GLY A 136 2.05 -13.31 5.65
CA GLY A 136 2.43 -14.47 4.85
C GLY A 136 3.42 -14.10 3.75
N ALA A 137 3.13 -13.03 3.01
CA ALA A 137 3.98 -12.51 1.94
C ALA A 137 5.36 -12.09 2.44
N LEU A 138 5.45 -11.48 3.62
CA LEU A 138 6.73 -11.11 4.23
C LEU A 138 7.62 -12.33 4.48
N ARG A 139 7.06 -13.39 5.06
CA ARG A 139 7.79 -14.64 5.31
C ARG A 139 8.29 -15.27 4.01
N THR A 140 7.41 -15.40 3.02
CA THR A 140 7.78 -15.98 1.72
C THR A 140 8.81 -15.11 0.98
N ALA A 141 8.71 -13.79 1.06
CA ALA A 141 9.69 -12.88 0.48
C ALA A 141 11.05 -13.01 1.17
N ALA A 142 11.09 -13.08 2.50
CA ALA A 142 12.32 -13.27 3.27
C ALA A 142 13.05 -14.57 2.86
N GLU A 143 12.31 -15.66 2.65
CA GLU A 143 12.86 -16.92 2.12
C GLU A 143 13.46 -16.74 0.71
N ARG A 144 12.75 -16.06 -0.19
CA ARG A 144 13.18 -15.84 -1.58
C ARG A 144 14.47 -15.03 -1.68
N ILE A 145 14.66 -14.05 -0.80
CA ILE A 145 15.85 -13.19 -0.82
C ILE A 145 16.98 -13.74 0.06
N GLY A 146 16.82 -14.94 0.65
CA GLY A 146 17.82 -15.56 1.52
C GLY A 146 17.99 -14.86 2.88
N ALA A 147 16.97 -14.13 3.34
CA ALA A 147 16.95 -13.41 4.61
C ALA A 147 16.09 -14.10 5.69
N ALA A 148 15.58 -15.30 5.42
CA ALA A 148 14.87 -16.11 6.42
C ALA A 148 15.83 -16.48 7.57
N ARG A 149 15.46 -16.13 8.80
CA ARG A 149 16.13 -16.55 10.03
C ARG A 149 15.31 -17.64 10.71
#